data_AF-A0A502SS97-F1
#
_entry.id   AF-A0A502SS97-F1
#
_cell.length_a   1.000
_cell.length_b   1.000
_cell.length_c   1.000
_cell.angle_alpha   90.00
_cell.angle_beta   90.00
_cell.angle_gamma   90.00
#
_symmetry.space_group_name_H-M   'P 1'
#
loop_
_entity.id
_entity.type
_entity.pdbx_description
1 polymer ?
#
loop_
_entity_poly.entity_id
_entity_poly.type
_entity_poly.pdbx_seq_one_letter_code
_entity_poly.pdbx_strand_id
1 'polypeptide(L)'
;MPSTFSLPRLQQEGPGQDELYTFNRSALSELGFYAPGGVATVNDPVWTGTKYPFAVAVHELAHQYLMINTTYGVLTQLVSGQADKGLISRYAMTTCYQAQWAVQELTALYAEFAALADDAPDQFEVFIADLPSARLGQPPYREIFDRINSWLPLQLDGGKESNNARKWLVVLIAFAAMNSDCIRRACEHTASESAFMAAISDTPNDRFERLVRAIDDAKALPALVEEARRLFAEMPKKRAPGMIFQRLRQSFPDTIAWEDENIAPLVQRLVEAWPEWFEAPPIMADHAGHDPLPGIAFGNQRSAQGREEHPPKPLADGLINDRFRSAALQKHGVLLEIAVPDVGLVYARIGAYLPERGDEPWPSADFTDAEAATLPPDIGGLVSAPALMEQLRGFPTVPRIISFVERVSFQRFCEIPRAREAIENAFLICHLTNLSKEAVEHAIKFEGLPATHFFIVRLNESVNLGCIVNPDNNYTSVMIRVESDFGTKLFSSICDELGLQCHPSGFERQASLLKMMDGLVWHAVDN
;
A
#
# COMPACT_ATOMS: atom_id res chain seq x y z
N MET A 1 -45.23 -1.64 3.83
CA MET A 1 -43.91 -1.57 3.17
C MET A 1 -42.93 -2.32 4.06
N PRO A 2 -42.00 -3.15 3.56
CA PRO A 2 -41.20 -4.00 4.43
C PRO A 2 -40.31 -3.12 5.32
N SER A 3 -40.56 -3.17 6.62
CA SER A 3 -40.05 -2.29 7.67
C SER A 3 -38.72 -2.75 8.27
N THR A 4 -37.88 -3.46 7.52
CA THR A 4 -36.65 -4.01 8.09
C THR A 4 -35.53 -3.99 7.07
N PHE A 5 -34.83 -2.86 6.97
CA PHE A 5 -33.44 -2.89 6.49
C PHE A 5 -32.67 -3.81 7.43
N SER A 6 -32.19 -4.94 6.92
CA SER A 6 -31.26 -5.81 7.61
C SER A 6 -30.13 -6.24 6.68
N LEU A 7 -28.92 -6.27 7.23
CA LEU A 7 -27.74 -6.73 6.51
C LEU A 7 -27.68 -8.26 6.54
N PRO A 8 -27.32 -8.93 5.43
CA PRO A 8 -26.91 -10.33 5.46
C PRO A 8 -25.84 -10.54 6.54
N ARG A 9 -26.00 -11.59 7.36
CA ARG A 9 -25.00 -11.95 8.36
C ARG A 9 -24.10 -13.05 7.79
N LEU A 10 -22.80 -12.95 8.04
CA LEU A 10 -21.85 -14.00 7.68
C LEU A 10 -22.06 -15.19 8.62
N GLN A 11 -22.57 -16.31 8.09
CA GLN A 11 -22.67 -17.57 8.82
C GLN A 11 -21.49 -18.46 8.42
N GLN A 12 -20.42 -18.47 9.21
CA GLN A 12 -19.38 -19.51 9.10
C GLN A 12 -19.65 -20.59 10.14
N GLU A 13 -19.89 -21.82 9.69
CA GLU A 13 -19.99 -23.00 10.56
C GLU A 13 -18.61 -23.65 10.74
N GLY A 14 -18.13 -23.71 11.99
CA GLY A 14 -17.07 -24.63 12.42
C GLY A 14 -15.64 -24.05 12.58
N PRO A 15 -14.77 -24.71 13.38
CA PRO A 15 -13.39 -24.29 13.68
C PRO A 15 -12.39 -24.58 12.54
N GLY A 16 -12.87 -24.91 11.34
CA GLY A 16 -12.04 -25.24 10.20
C GLY A 16 -12.12 -24.15 9.15
N GLN A 17 -11.37 -23.07 9.32
CA GLN A 17 -10.71 -22.33 8.24
C GLN A 17 -9.86 -21.21 8.84
N ASP A 18 -8.54 -21.29 8.65
CA ASP A 18 -7.57 -20.21 8.89
C ASP A 18 -7.77 -19.02 7.92
N GLU A 19 -8.98 -18.86 7.38
CA GLU A 19 -9.37 -17.92 6.32
C GLU A 19 -10.53 -17.04 6.81
N LEU A 20 -10.41 -16.46 8.01
CA LEU A 20 -11.15 -15.22 8.32
C LEU A 20 -10.79 -14.08 7.32
N TYR A 21 -9.69 -14.27 6.60
CA TYR A 21 -9.32 -13.59 5.37
C TYR A 21 -9.83 -14.41 4.17
N THR A 22 -11.14 -14.52 3.93
CA THR A 22 -11.68 -15.12 2.70
C THR A 22 -11.56 -14.19 1.49
N PHE A 23 -10.41 -13.55 1.34
CA PHE A 23 -9.88 -13.47 0.00
C PHE A 23 -9.18 -14.81 -0.18
N ASN A 24 -9.69 -15.68 -1.06
CA ASN A 24 -8.88 -16.78 -1.59
C ASN A 24 -7.44 -16.26 -1.77
N ARG A 25 -6.38 -17.00 -1.43
CA ARG A 25 -5.01 -16.52 -1.70
C ARG A 25 -4.84 -15.99 -3.15
N SER A 26 -5.63 -16.51 -4.10
CA SER A 26 -5.73 -15.95 -5.45
C SER A 26 -6.43 -14.58 -5.52
N ALA A 27 -7.50 -14.37 -4.76
CA ALA A 27 -8.15 -13.07 -4.61
C ALA A 27 -7.25 -12.06 -3.86
N LEU A 28 -6.45 -12.49 -2.87
CA LEU A 28 -5.42 -11.64 -2.26
C LEU A 28 -4.33 -11.24 -3.26
N SER A 29 -4.01 -12.11 -4.22
CA SER A 29 -3.10 -11.76 -5.32
C SER A 29 -3.75 -10.86 -6.37
N GLU A 30 -5.08 -10.78 -6.46
CA GLU A 30 -5.81 -10.01 -7.49
C GLU A 30 -6.37 -8.66 -7.01
N LEU A 31 -6.83 -8.60 -5.76
CA LEU A 31 -7.60 -7.49 -5.19
C LEU A 31 -6.78 -6.62 -4.21
N GLY A 32 -5.62 -7.12 -3.74
CA GLY A 32 -4.88 -6.45 -2.67
C GLY A 32 -5.21 -7.01 -1.30
N PHE A 33 -4.59 -6.42 -0.28
CA PHE A 33 -4.68 -6.84 1.10
C PHE A 33 -4.36 -5.68 2.04
N TYR A 34 -4.88 -5.76 3.27
CA TYR A 34 -4.42 -4.94 4.37
C TYR A 34 -4.20 -5.81 5.59
N ALA A 35 -3.09 -5.58 6.30
CA ALA A 35 -2.84 -6.19 7.59
C ALA A 35 -3.37 -5.26 8.71
N PRO A 36 -3.77 -5.79 9.88
CA PRO A 36 -4.05 -4.95 11.05
C PRO A 36 -2.89 -3.97 11.34
N GLY A 37 -3.17 -2.67 11.37
CA GLY A 37 -2.17 -1.61 11.55
C GLY A 37 -1.27 -1.33 10.33
N GLY A 38 -1.43 -2.06 9.23
CA GLY A 38 -0.70 -1.86 7.97
C GLY A 38 -1.40 -0.92 6.99
N VAL A 39 -0.70 -0.61 5.90
CA VAL A 39 -1.21 0.22 4.79
C VAL A 39 -2.04 -0.64 3.86
N ALA A 40 -3.21 -0.17 3.42
CA ALA A 40 -4.00 -0.83 2.39
C ALA A 40 -3.15 -1.00 1.14
N THR A 41 -2.94 -2.22 0.68
CA THR A 41 -1.98 -2.51 -0.39
C THR A 41 -2.70 -3.20 -1.53
N VAL A 42 -2.72 -2.62 -2.73
CA VAL A 42 -3.17 -3.33 -3.94
C VAL A 42 -1.98 -3.99 -4.63
N ASN A 43 -2.19 -5.13 -5.28
CA ASN A 43 -1.14 -5.64 -6.17
C ASN A 43 -1.10 -4.83 -7.45
N ASP A 44 0.07 -4.75 -8.08
CA ASP A 44 0.22 -4.00 -9.33
C ASP A 44 -0.78 -4.50 -10.41
N PRO A 45 -1.64 -3.62 -10.94
CA PRO A 45 -2.72 -3.98 -11.85
C PRO A 45 -2.28 -4.67 -13.16
N VAL A 46 -1.04 -4.41 -13.60
CA VAL A 46 -0.48 -5.09 -14.77
C VAL A 46 -0.35 -6.59 -14.53
N TRP A 47 -0.05 -6.98 -13.30
CA TRP A 47 0.20 -8.37 -12.93
C TRP A 47 -1.08 -9.12 -12.61
N THR A 48 -2.02 -8.45 -11.95
CA THR A 48 -3.29 -9.08 -11.58
C THR A 48 -4.26 -9.20 -12.75
N GLY A 49 -4.02 -8.46 -13.84
CA GLY A 49 -5.00 -8.30 -14.91
C GLY A 49 -6.26 -7.55 -14.45
N THR A 50 -6.20 -6.87 -13.29
CA THR A 50 -7.34 -6.14 -12.72
C THR A 50 -7.72 -5.01 -13.66
N LYS A 51 -8.94 -5.09 -14.20
CA LYS A 51 -9.47 -4.12 -15.16
C LYS A 51 -9.72 -2.73 -14.54
N TYR A 52 -10.01 -2.67 -13.24
CA TYR A 52 -10.36 -1.42 -12.52
C TYR A 52 -9.60 -1.26 -11.20
N PRO A 53 -8.27 -1.07 -11.26
CA PRO A 53 -7.44 -1.08 -10.06
C PRO A 53 -7.68 0.09 -9.12
N PHE A 54 -8.15 1.23 -9.65
CA PHE A 54 -8.54 2.36 -8.82
C PHE A 54 -9.78 2.04 -7.97
N ALA A 55 -10.76 1.32 -8.53
CA ALA A 55 -11.97 0.94 -7.80
C ALA A 55 -11.62 -0.02 -6.65
N VAL A 56 -10.75 -1.00 -6.93
CA VAL A 56 -10.19 -1.92 -5.94
C VAL A 56 -9.39 -1.18 -4.86
N ALA A 57 -8.55 -0.21 -5.22
CA ALA A 57 -7.84 0.59 -4.22
C ALA A 57 -8.82 1.38 -3.32
N VAL A 58 -9.90 1.93 -3.89
CA VAL A 58 -10.94 2.61 -3.12
C VAL A 58 -11.67 1.65 -2.16
N HIS A 59 -11.88 0.39 -2.56
CA HIS A 59 -12.39 -0.67 -1.70
C HIS A 59 -11.51 -0.86 -0.46
N GLU A 60 -10.22 -1.14 -0.67
CA GLU A 60 -9.26 -1.41 0.41
C GLU A 60 -9.06 -0.19 1.33
N LEU A 61 -9.08 1.02 0.76
CA LEU A 61 -9.02 2.26 1.53
C LEU A 61 -10.22 2.44 2.45
N ALA A 62 -11.42 2.03 2.03
CA ALA A 62 -12.59 2.09 2.89
C ALA A 62 -12.44 1.17 4.11
N HIS A 63 -11.93 -0.05 3.90
CA HIS A 63 -11.63 -0.97 4.99
C HIS A 63 -10.63 -0.40 5.97
N GLN A 64 -9.49 0.07 5.46
CA GLN A 64 -8.42 0.60 6.29
C GLN A 64 -8.88 1.85 7.05
N TYR A 65 -9.63 2.75 6.38
CA TYR A 65 -10.20 3.93 7.00
C TYR A 65 -11.07 3.56 8.21
N LEU A 66 -11.99 2.60 8.06
CA LEU A 66 -12.85 2.14 9.14
C LEU A 66 -12.06 1.41 10.24
N MET A 67 -11.07 0.60 9.89
CA MET A 67 -10.26 -0.15 10.85
C MET A 67 -9.40 0.76 11.73
N ILE A 68 -8.85 1.84 11.17
CA ILE A 68 -7.93 2.75 11.86
C ILE A 68 -8.67 3.85 12.62
N ASN A 69 -9.78 4.36 12.07
CA ASN A 69 -10.42 5.56 12.59
C ASN A 69 -11.67 5.27 13.42
N THR A 70 -11.91 4.01 13.82
CA THR A 70 -13.08 3.66 14.64
C THR A 70 -12.70 2.82 15.86
N THR A 71 -13.39 3.02 16.98
CA THR A 71 -13.13 2.29 18.22
C THR A 71 -13.28 0.77 18.06
N TYR A 72 -14.29 0.29 17.31
CA TYR A 72 -14.46 -1.13 17.05
C TYR A 72 -13.38 -1.70 16.13
N GLY A 73 -12.99 -0.94 15.09
CA GLY A 73 -11.90 -1.31 14.18
C GLY A 73 -10.58 -1.45 14.93
N VAL A 74 -10.24 -0.47 15.77
CA VAL A 74 -9.00 -0.49 16.56
C VAL A 74 -9.03 -1.61 17.61
N LEU A 75 -10.15 -1.82 18.30
CA LEU A 75 -10.30 -2.95 19.21
C LEU A 75 -10.02 -4.28 18.48
N THR A 76 -10.59 -4.45 17.28
CA THR A 76 -10.36 -5.62 16.42
C THR A 76 -8.89 -5.82 16.09
N GLN A 77 -8.18 -4.75 15.70
CA GLN A 77 -6.74 -4.81 15.42
C GLN A 77 -5.94 -5.27 16.65
N LEU A 78 -6.25 -4.69 17.81
CA LEU A 78 -5.58 -5.02 19.07
C LEU A 78 -5.79 -6.49 19.45
N VAL A 79 -7.02 -7.00 19.36
CA VAL A 79 -7.34 -8.39 19.76
C VAL A 79 -6.84 -9.42 18.74
N SER A 80 -6.73 -9.07 17.46
CA SER A 80 -6.16 -9.95 16.42
C SER A 80 -4.76 -10.41 16.80
N GLY A 81 -3.89 -9.48 17.22
CA GLY A 81 -2.52 -9.81 17.63
C GLY A 81 -2.46 -10.66 18.91
N GLN A 82 -3.51 -10.68 19.73
CA GLN A 82 -3.58 -11.51 20.94
C GLN A 82 -4.13 -12.91 20.67
N ALA A 83 -5.00 -13.06 19.67
CA ALA A 83 -5.44 -14.36 19.20
C ALA A 83 -4.26 -15.20 18.68
N ASP A 84 -3.33 -14.58 17.95
CA ASP A 84 -2.10 -15.23 17.45
C ASP A 84 -1.18 -15.70 18.59
N LYS A 85 -1.21 -15.00 19.72
CA LYS A 85 -0.48 -15.38 20.95
C LYS A 85 -1.24 -16.39 21.83
N GLY A 86 -2.46 -16.77 21.44
CA GLY A 86 -3.32 -17.68 22.21
C GLY A 86 -3.93 -17.07 23.48
N LEU A 87 -3.91 -15.75 23.64
CA LEU A 87 -4.46 -15.05 24.80
C LEU A 87 -5.97 -14.81 24.68
N ILE A 88 -6.49 -14.82 23.45
CA ILE A 88 -7.92 -14.73 23.12
C ILE A 88 -8.28 -15.95 22.26
N SER A 89 -9.44 -16.57 22.52
CA SER A 89 -9.87 -17.71 21.70
C SER A 89 -10.13 -17.31 20.25
N ARG A 90 -9.91 -18.27 19.33
CA ARG A 90 -10.32 -18.11 17.93
C ARG A 90 -11.82 -17.79 17.80
N TYR A 91 -12.66 -18.36 18.67
CA TYR A 91 -14.10 -18.11 18.67
C TYR A 91 -14.45 -16.64 18.95
N ALA A 92 -13.82 -16.04 19.96
CA ALA A 92 -13.99 -14.62 20.27
C ALA A 92 -13.51 -13.74 19.11
N MET A 93 -12.37 -14.08 18.50
CA MET A 93 -11.87 -13.37 17.32
C MET A 93 -12.82 -13.46 16.13
N THR A 94 -13.29 -14.66 15.80
CA THR A 94 -14.28 -14.90 14.73
C THR A 94 -15.56 -14.10 14.96
N THR A 95 -16.04 -14.06 16.21
CA THR A 95 -17.25 -13.30 16.54
C THR A 95 -17.06 -11.80 16.31
N CYS A 96 -15.90 -11.25 16.70
CA CYS A 96 -15.57 -9.84 16.48
C CYS A 96 -15.49 -9.47 14.99
N TYR A 97 -14.93 -10.34 14.16
CA TYR A 97 -14.94 -10.14 12.71
C TYR A 97 -16.35 -10.22 12.12
N GLN A 98 -17.12 -11.25 12.46
CA GLN A 98 -18.49 -11.41 11.94
C GLN A 98 -19.40 -10.23 12.30
N ALA A 99 -19.20 -9.65 13.49
CA ALA A 99 -19.97 -8.52 13.99
C ALA A 99 -19.77 -7.20 13.20
N GLN A 100 -18.64 -7.05 12.49
CA GLN A 100 -18.35 -5.85 11.68
C GLN A 100 -18.30 -6.12 10.17
N TRP A 101 -18.18 -7.38 9.76
CA TRP A 101 -17.92 -7.77 8.37
C TRP A 101 -18.91 -7.13 7.39
N ALA A 102 -20.21 -7.20 7.66
CA ALA A 102 -21.19 -6.69 6.72
C ALA A 102 -21.10 -5.16 6.53
N VAL A 103 -20.82 -4.40 7.59
CA VAL A 103 -20.63 -2.94 7.50
C VAL A 103 -19.33 -2.59 6.75
N GLN A 104 -18.26 -3.31 7.03
CA GLN A 104 -16.97 -3.15 6.36
C GLN A 104 -17.12 -3.39 4.83
N GLU A 105 -17.65 -4.55 4.45
CA GLU A 105 -17.82 -4.93 3.04
C GLU A 105 -18.84 -4.07 2.31
N LEU A 106 -19.96 -3.73 2.96
CA LEU A 106 -20.95 -2.82 2.40
C LEU A 106 -20.31 -1.49 2.04
N THR A 107 -19.49 -0.95 2.92
CA THR A 107 -18.85 0.34 2.71
C THR A 107 -17.82 0.26 1.58
N ALA A 108 -16.99 -0.78 1.60
CA ALA A 108 -15.94 -0.99 0.63
C ALA A 108 -16.48 -1.25 -0.78
N LEU A 109 -17.44 -2.18 -0.92
CA LEU A 109 -18.14 -2.44 -2.18
C LEU A 109 -18.86 -1.18 -2.66
N TYR A 110 -19.61 -0.49 -1.80
CA TYR A 110 -20.32 0.71 -2.25
C TYR A 110 -19.35 1.80 -2.77
N ALA A 111 -18.18 1.92 -2.16
CA ALA A 111 -17.12 2.84 -2.61
C ALA A 111 -16.48 2.40 -3.93
N GLU A 112 -16.19 1.11 -4.09
CA GLU A 112 -15.70 0.51 -5.32
C GLU A 112 -16.67 0.73 -6.49
N PHE A 113 -17.94 0.37 -6.29
CA PHE A 113 -18.98 0.50 -7.30
C PHE A 113 -19.31 1.96 -7.62
N ALA A 114 -19.17 2.88 -6.66
CA ALA A 114 -19.26 4.32 -6.95
C ALA A 114 -18.15 4.78 -7.91
N ALA A 115 -16.91 4.29 -7.73
CA ALA A 115 -15.82 4.57 -8.65
C ALA A 115 -16.04 3.91 -10.02
N LEU A 116 -16.54 2.67 -10.04
CA LEU A 116 -16.87 1.96 -11.28
C LEU A 116 -17.99 2.64 -12.08
N ALA A 117 -19.04 3.09 -11.40
CA ALA A 117 -20.14 3.84 -12.02
C ALA A 117 -19.65 5.13 -12.70
N ASP A 118 -18.63 5.78 -12.13
CA ASP A 118 -18.04 7.01 -12.65
C ASP A 118 -17.08 6.79 -13.83
N ASP A 119 -16.32 5.70 -13.82
CA ASP A 119 -15.24 5.46 -14.78
C ASP A 119 -15.61 4.45 -15.89
N ALA A 120 -16.52 3.51 -15.64
CA ALA A 120 -16.98 2.50 -16.60
C ALA A 120 -18.47 2.10 -16.36
N PRO A 121 -19.42 3.04 -16.57
CA PRO A 121 -20.83 2.81 -16.29
C PRO A 121 -21.46 1.67 -17.10
N ASP A 122 -20.93 1.36 -18.29
CA ASP A 122 -21.39 0.27 -19.14
C ASP A 122 -21.04 -1.12 -18.58
N GLN A 123 -20.13 -1.20 -17.62
CA GLN A 123 -19.65 -2.44 -17.01
C GLN A 123 -20.24 -2.68 -15.62
N PHE A 124 -20.97 -1.70 -15.08
CA PHE A 124 -21.49 -1.70 -13.72
C PHE A 124 -22.35 -2.94 -13.39
N GLU A 125 -23.33 -3.24 -14.24
CA GLU A 125 -24.24 -4.39 -14.04
C GLU A 125 -23.52 -5.74 -14.16
N VAL A 126 -22.49 -5.83 -15.01
CA VAL A 126 -21.69 -7.05 -15.17
C VAL A 126 -20.95 -7.35 -13.87
N PHE A 127 -20.33 -6.33 -13.27
CA PHE A 127 -19.60 -6.49 -12.00
C PHE A 127 -20.51 -6.89 -10.84
N ILE A 128 -21.70 -6.30 -10.73
CA ILE A 128 -22.69 -6.72 -9.70
C ILE A 128 -23.07 -8.19 -9.91
N ALA A 129 -23.28 -8.60 -11.16
CA ALA A 129 -23.64 -9.96 -11.51
C ALA A 129 -22.51 -10.98 -11.27
N ASP A 130 -21.26 -10.54 -11.15
CA ASP A 130 -20.10 -11.39 -10.86
C ASP A 130 -19.77 -11.46 -9.36
N LEU A 131 -20.38 -10.60 -8.52
CA LEU A 131 -20.15 -10.63 -7.08
C LEU A 131 -20.51 -11.98 -6.45
N PRO A 132 -19.71 -12.48 -5.49
CA PRO A 132 -20.06 -13.68 -4.73
C PRO A 132 -21.43 -13.58 -4.06
N SER A 133 -22.13 -14.71 -3.95
CA SER A 133 -23.50 -14.76 -3.42
C SER A 133 -23.70 -15.91 -2.45
N ALA A 134 -24.42 -15.64 -1.36
CA ALA A 134 -24.85 -16.66 -0.41
C ALA A 134 -25.67 -17.78 -1.06
N ARG A 135 -26.40 -17.48 -2.14
CA ARG A 135 -27.16 -18.49 -2.90
C ARG A 135 -26.26 -19.57 -3.53
N LEU A 136 -24.97 -19.27 -3.70
CA LEU A 136 -23.96 -20.16 -4.26
C LEU A 136 -23.07 -20.78 -3.17
N GLY A 137 -23.40 -20.60 -1.89
CA GLY A 137 -22.56 -21.04 -0.77
C GLY A 137 -21.28 -20.20 -0.60
N GLN A 138 -21.26 -18.98 -1.15
CA GLN A 138 -20.17 -18.02 -1.04
C GLN A 138 -20.53 -16.91 -0.03
N PRO A 139 -19.57 -16.07 0.41
CA PRO A 139 -19.93 -14.94 1.26
C PRO A 139 -20.91 -13.98 0.52
N PRO A 140 -21.86 -13.33 1.22
CA PRO A 140 -22.98 -12.60 0.61
C PRO A 140 -22.63 -11.17 0.12
N TYR A 141 -21.57 -11.03 -0.67
CA TYR A 141 -21.11 -9.74 -1.21
C TYR A 141 -22.21 -9.07 -2.06
N ARG A 142 -22.83 -9.82 -2.96
CA ARG A 142 -23.91 -9.33 -3.83
C ARG A 142 -25.11 -8.86 -3.02
N GLU A 143 -25.57 -9.68 -2.08
CA GLU A 143 -26.75 -9.35 -1.27
C GLU A 143 -26.51 -8.13 -0.38
N ILE A 144 -25.27 -7.93 0.08
CA ILE A 144 -24.87 -6.71 0.81
C ILE A 144 -24.97 -5.48 -0.09
N PHE A 145 -24.35 -5.54 -1.27
CA PHE A 145 -24.37 -4.43 -2.21
C PHE A 145 -25.80 -4.09 -2.66
N ASP A 146 -26.58 -5.10 -3.06
CA ASP A 146 -27.99 -4.94 -3.44
C ASP A 146 -28.80 -4.26 -2.34
N ARG A 147 -28.54 -4.62 -1.08
CA ARG A 147 -29.26 -4.05 0.07
C ARG A 147 -28.98 -2.55 0.19
N ILE A 148 -27.72 -2.14 0.19
CA ILE A 148 -27.39 -0.71 0.32
C ILE A 148 -27.79 0.09 -0.92
N ASN A 149 -27.58 -0.47 -2.12
CA ASN A 149 -27.92 0.19 -3.37
C ASN A 149 -29.44 0.33 -3.56
N SER A 150 -30.25 -0.57 -2.98
CA SER A 150 -31.71 -0.40 -2.95
C SER A 150 -32.17 0.76 -2.07
N TRP A 151 -31.40 1.10 -1.03
CA TRP A 151 -31.71 2.20 -0.11
C TRP A 151 -31.17 3.54 -0.61
N LEU A 152 -29.91 3.54 -1.05
CA LEU A 152 -29.23 4.69 -1.63
C LEU A 152 -28.66 4.31 -3.01
N PRO A 153 -29.45 4.42 -4.09
CA PRO A 153 -29.00 4.01 -5.41
C PRO A 153 -27.86 4.88 -5.94
N LEU A 154 -26.82 4.23 -6.47
CA LEU A 154 -25.81 4.88 -7.31
C LEU A 154 -26.44 5.35 -8.63
N GLN A 155 -25.93 6.46 -9.18
CA GLN A 155 -26.44 7.08 -10.39
C GLN A 155 -25.41 6.97 -11.52
N LEU A 156 -25.73 6.18 -12.55
CA LEU A 156 -24.84 6.02 -13.72
C LEU A 156 -24.78 7.29 -14.59
N ASP A 157 -25.82 8.12 -14.54
CA ASP A 157 -25.96 9.38 -15.28
C ASP A 157 -25.81 10.63 -14.41
N GLY A 158 -25.68 10.47 -13.08
CA GLY A 158 -25.67 11.55 -12.10
C GLY A 158 -24.33 12.30 -11.98
N GLY A 159 -23.28 11.78 -12.61
CA GLY A 159 -21.93 12.35 -12.58
C GLY A 159 -21.17 12.12 -11.26
N LYS A 160 -19.85 12.36 -11.32
CA LYS A 160 -18.91 12.00 -10.24
C LYS A 160 -19.23 12.63 -8.89
N GLU A 161 -19.72 13.86 -8.88
CA GLU A 161 -20.08 14.57 -7.65
C GLU A 161 -21.22 13.85 -6.89
N SER A 162 -22.21 13.34 -7.63
CA SER A 162 -23.39 12.68 -7.07
C SER A 162 -23.05 11.32 -6.44
N ASN A 163 -22.23 10.52 -7.12
CA ASN A 163 -21.78 9.22 -6.59
C ASN A 163 -20.78 9.39 -5.44
N ASN A 164 -19.89 10.38 -5.50
CA ASN A 164 -19.00 10.68 -4.38
C ASN A 164 -19.77 11.11 -3.12
N ALA A 165 -20.79 11.95 -3.24
CA ALA A 165 -21.62 12.34 -2.11
C ALA A 165 -22.30 11.13 -1.43
N ARG A 166 -22.83 10.20 -2.22
CA ARG A 166 -23.45 8.96 -1.73
C ARG A 166 -22.43 8.04 -1.06
N LYS A 167 -21.29 7.83 -1.73
CA LYS A 167 -20.16 7.07 -1.18
C LYS A 167 -19.78 7.60 0.20
N TRP A 168 -19.57 8.91 0.30
CA TRP A 168 -19.23 9.55 1.57
C TRP A 168 -20.31 9.36 2.61
N LEU A 169 -21.59 9.52 2.27
CA LEU A 169 -22.68 9.28 3.20
C LEU A 169 -22.65 7.84 3.77
N VAL A 170 -22.42 6.83 2.93
CA VAL A 170 -22.28 5.43 3.38
C VAL A 170 -21.06 5.26 4.30
N VAL A 171 -19.89 5.76 3.90
CA VAL A 171 -18.67 5.73 4.74
C VAL A 171 -18.91 6.35 6.10
N LEU A 172 -19.66 7.45 6.18
CA LEU A 172 -19.91 8.18 7.41
C LEU A 172 -20.92 7.49 8.33
N ILE A 173 -21.94 6.84 7.77
CA ILE A 173 -22.87 6.01 8.53
C ILE A 173 -22.14 4.78 9.08
N ALA A 174 -21.28 4.15 8.27
CA ALA A 174 -20.44 3.05 8.70
C ALA A 174 -19.46 3.47 9.79
N PHE A 175 -18.82 4.63 9.63
CA PHE A 175 -17.96 5.24 10.64
C PHE A 175 -18.70 5.46 11.96
N ALA A 176 -19.92 5.99 11.94
CA ALA A 176 -20.75 6.14 13.14
C ALA A 176 -21.11 4.77 13.76
N ALA A 177 -21.49 3.79 12.93
CA ALA A 177 -21.84 2.45 13.38
C ALA A 177 -20.65 1.71 14.02
N MET A 178 -19.43 1.92 13.52
CA MET A 178 -18.21 1.31 14.05
C MET A 178 -17.58 2.08 15.22
N ASN A 179 -17.87 3.38 15.37
CA ASN A 179 -17.50 4.15 16.58
C ASN A 179 -18.47 3.90 17.73
N SER A 180 -18.25 2.79 18.43
CA SER A 180 -19.01 2.35 19.60
C SER A 180 -18.26 2.58 20.89
N ASP A 181 -18.93 2.45 22.02
CA ASP A 181 -18.31 2.49 23.34
C ASP A 181 -17.64 1.18 23.76
N CYS A 182 -17.35 0.28 22.81
CA CYS A 182 -16.80 -1.05 23.10
C CYS A 182 -15.50 -0.98 23.93
N ILE A 183 -14.61 -0.02 23.62
CA ILE A 183 -13.37 0.16 24.40
C ILE A 183 -13.69 0.63 25.82
N ARG A 184 -14.65 1.54 26.00
CA ARG A 184 -15.09 2.02 27.32
C ARG A 184 -15.68 0.89 28.15
N ARG A 185 -16.60 0.10 27.57
CA ARG A 185 -17.17 -1.10 28.21
C ARG A 185 -16.10 -2.13 28.56
N ALA A 186 -15.12 -2.34 27.69
CA ALA A 186 -13.98 -3.22 27.96
C ALA A 186 -13.18 -2.76 29.20
N CYS A 187 -12.93 -1.45 29.33
CA CYS A 187 -12.21 -0.87 30.47
C CYS A 187 -12.95 -0.99 31.81
N GLU A 188 -14.26 -1.25 31.82
CA GLU A 188 -15.07 -1.39 33.06
C GLU A 188 -14.88 -2.77 33.72
N HIS A 189 -14.15 -3.68 33.08
CA HIS A 189 -14.00 -5.05 33.50
C HIS A 189 -12.53 -5.52 33.46
N THR A 190 -12.19 -6.47 34.32
CA THR A 190 -10.92 -7.19 34.25
C THR A 190 -10.82 -7.98 32.94
N ALA A 191 -9.61 -8.00 32.36
CA ALA A 191 -9.32 -8.71 31.11
C ALA A 191 -9.79 -10.17 31.17
N SER A 192 -10.75 -10.50 30.31
CA SER A 192 -11.31 -11.84 30.16
C SER A 192 -12.06 -11.93 28.85
N GLU A 193 -12.19 -13.15 28.31
CA GLU A 193 -12.96 -13.37 27.10
C GLU A 193 -14.44 -12.97 27.27
N SER A 194 -15.02 -13.23 28.45
CA SER A 194 -16.37 -12.77 28.79
C SER A 194 -16.52 -11.25 28.79
N ALA A 195 -15.54 -10.52 29.31
CA ALA A 195 -15.55 -9.06 29.31
C ALA A 195 -15.44 -8.52 27.88
N PHE A 196 -14.58 -9.13 27.05
CA PHE A 196 -14.48 -8.81 25.64
C PHE A 196 -15.80 -9.04 24.89
N MET A 197 -16.42 -10.21 25.05
CA MET A 197 -17.69 -10.53 24.39
C MET A 197 -18.83 -9.59 24.83
N ALA A 198 -18.85 -9.18 26.10
CA ALA A 198 -19.79 -8.18 26.60
C ALA A 198 -19.54 -6.79 26.00
N ALA A 199 -18.27 -6.41 25.86
CA ALA A 199 -17.86 -5.13 25.28
C ALA A 199 -18.24 -4.99 23.79
N ILE A 200 -18.20 -6.09 23.02
CA ILE A 200 -18.55 -6.08 21.59
C ILE A 200 -20.02 -6.36 21.29
N SER A 201 -20.87 -6.47 22.32
CA SER A 201 -22.27 -6.92 22.18
C SER A 201 -23.19 -5.97 21.39
N ASP A 202 -22.87 -4.68 21.32
CA ASP A 202 -23.56 -3.76 20.41
C ASP A 202 -22.78 -3.69 19.10
N THR A 203 -23.13 -4.58 18.17
CA THR A 203 -22.33 -4.82 16.97
C THR A 203 -22.46 -3.67 15.97
N PRO A 204 -21.41 -3.39 15.16
CA PRO A 204 -21.50 -2.44 14.07
C PRO A 204 -22.65 -2.74 13.11
N ASN A 205 -22.90 -4.01 12.78
CA ASN A 205 -24.01 -4.40 11.92
C ASN A 205 -25.36 -3.95 12.48
N ASP A 206 -25.61 -4.18 13.77
CA ASP A 206 -26.87 -3.80 14.41
C ASP A 206 -27.00 -2.28 14.52
N ARG A 207 -25.90 -1.57 14.82
CA ARG A 207 -25.87 -0.10 14.87
C ARG A 207 -26.15 0.53 13.51
N PHE A 208 -25.56 0.00 12.45
CA PHE A 208 -25.80 0.47 11.08
C PHE A 208 -27.27 0.34 10.70
N GLU A 209 -27.89 -0.82 10.98
CA GLU A 209 -29.32 -1.01 10.72
C GLU A 209 -30.20 -0.04 11.52
N ARG A 210 -29.86 0.24 12.79
CA ARG A 210 -30.58 1.24 13.59
C ARG A 210 -30.43 2.65 13.02
N LEU A 211 -29.24 3.03 12.56
CA LEU A 211 -28.99 4.33 11.93
C LEU A 211 -29.77 4.48 10.62
N VAL A 212 -29.76 3.48 9.74
CA VAL A 212 -30.55 3.51 8.50
C VAL A 212 -32.03 3.66 8.79
N ARG A 213 -32.58 2.90 9.75
CA ARG A 213 -33.99 3.04 10.17
C ARG A 213 -34.29 4.44 10.71
N ALA A 214 -33.41 5.00 11.54
CA ALA A 214 -33.58 6.35 12.07
C ALA A 214 -33.58 7.41 10.96
N ILE A 215 -32.74 7.26 9.94
CA ILE A 215 -32.71 8.13 8.76
C ILE A 215 -34.01 8.02 7.96
N ASP A 216 -34.51 6.81 7.75
CA ASP A 216 -35.75 6.55 7.01
C ASP A 216 -36.98 7.09 7.76
N ASP A 217 -37.07 6.82 9.07
CA ASP A 217 -38.16 7.30 9.93
C ASP A 217 -38.20 8.84 9.97
N ALA A 218 -37.03 9.48 9.99
CA ALA A 218 -36.89 10.94 9.93
C ALA A 218 -37.06 11.51 8.50
N LYS A 219 -37.14 10.65 7.46
CA LYS A 219 -37.10 11.05 6.04
C LYS A 219 -35.91 11.95 5.69
N ALA A 220 -34.77 11.73 6.36
CA ALA A 220 -33.61 12.61 6.29
C ALA A 220 -32.69 12.34 5.09
N LEU A 221 -32.85 11.21 4.40
CA LEU A 221 -31.92 10.75 3.35
C LEU A 221 -31.66 11.80 2.25
N PRO A 222 -32.67 12.46 1.64
CA PRO A 222 -32.41 13.46 0.60
C PRO A 222 -31.60 14.66 1.10
N ALA A 223 -31.86 15.11 2.34
CA ALA A 223 -31.15 16.23 2.95
C ALA A 223 -29.70 15.86 3.30
N LEU A 224 -29.47 14.64 3.78
CA LEU A 224 -28.14 14.10 4.06
C LEU A 224 -27.28 13.97 2.79
N VAL A 225 -27.86 13.49 1.68
CA VAL A 225 -27.15 13.40 0.39
C VAL A 225 -26.77 14.78 -0.12
N GLU A 226 -27.68 15.75 -0.05
CA GLU A 226 -27.41 17.12 -0.50
C GLU A 226 -26.35 17.82 0.36
N GLU A 227 -26.39 17.59 1.68
CA GLU A 227 -25.37 18.11 2.58
C GLU A 227 -24.00 17.46 2.31
N ALA A 228 -23.93 16.14 2.14
CA ALA A 228 -22.69 15.45 1.76
C ALA A 228 -22.12 15.98 0.45
N ARG A 229 -22.98 16.27 -0.54
CA ARG A 229 -22.61 16.85 -1.83
C ARG A 229 -22.03 18.25 -1.68
N ARG A 230 -22.70 19.13 -0.95
CA ARG A 230 -22.24 20.50 -0.67
C ARG A 230 -20.89 20.50 0.04
N LEU A 231 -20.74 19.65 1.05
CA LEU A 231 -19.49 19.53 1.80
C LEU A 231 -18.34 19.01 0.94
N PHE A 232 -18.60 18.03 0.07
CA PHE A 232 -17.61 17.55 -0.88
C PHE A 232 -17.14 18.66 -1.84
N ALA A 233 -18.05 19.50 -2.33
CA ALA A 233 -17.72 20.61 -3.23
C ALA A 233 -16.94 21.74 -2.54
N GLU A 234 -17.22 22.01 -1.25
CA GLU A 234 -16.58 23.09 -0.48
C GLU A 234 -15.16 22.76 0.00
N MET A 235 -14.74 21.49 -0.05
CA MET A 235 -13.54 21.06 0.66
C MET A 235 -12.28 21.01 -0.20
N PRO A 236 -11.14 21.53 0.30
CA PRO A 236 -9.86 21.33 -0.36
C PRO A 236 -9.53 19.85 -0.39
N LYS A 237 -9.01 19.36 -1.52
CA LYS A 237 -8.70 17.95 -1.84
C LYS A 237 -7.87 17.17 -0.79
N LYS A 238 -7.37 17.80 0.28
CA LYS A 238 -6.38 17.25 1.21
C LYS A 238 -6.90 16.79 2.58
N ARG A 239 -8.16 17.05 2.98
CA ARG A 239 -8.67 16.63 4.31
C ARG A 239 -10.19 16.46 4.28
N ALA A 240 -10.73 15.27 3.98
CA ALA A 240 -12.17 15.13 3.66
C ALA A 240 -13.06 14.45 4.72
N PRO A 241 -12.76 13.27 5.30
CA PRO A 241 -13.82 12.51 5.98
C PRO A 241 -14.29 13.08 7.31
N GLY A 242 -13.37 13.39 8.23
CA GLY A 242 -13.70 13.77 9.61
C GLY A 242 -14.41 15.13 9.74
N MET A 243 -14.10 16.08 8.86
CA MET A 243 -14.80 17.37 8.82
C MET A 243 -16.20 17.24 8.21
N ILE A 244 -16.35 16.42 7.16
CA ILE A 244 -17.67 16.11 6.57
C ILE A 244 -18.54 15.44 7.63
N PHE A 245 -17.97 14.49 8.38
CA PHE A 245 -18.65 13.82 9.49
C PHE A 245 -19.14 14.80 10.56
N GLN A 246 -18.27 15.67 11.06
CA GLN A 246 -18.63 16.64 12.10
C GLN A 246 -19.73 17.60 11.64
N ARG A 247 -19.68 18.08 10.40
CA ARG A 247 -20.70 18.97 9.84
C ARG A 247 -22.03 18.23 9.61
N LEU A 248 -22.02 17.01 9.09
CA LEU A 248 -23.25 16.21 8.98
C LEU A 248 -23.86 15.90 10.34
N ARG A 249 -23.04 15.58 11.36
CA ARG A 249 -23.53 15.41 12.73
C ARG A 249 -24.19 16.69 13.26
N GLN A 250 -23.56 17.85 13.06
CA GLN A 250 -24.13 19.13 13.49
C GLN A 250 -25.48 19.42 12.80
N SER A 251 -25.62 19.03 11.54
CA SER A 251 -26.85 19.18 10.77
C SER A 251 -27.93 18.16 11.16
N PHE A 252 -27.56 17.00 11.72
CA PHE A 252 -28.47 15.90 12.06
C PHE A 252 -28.11 15.19 13.39
N PRO A 253 -28.10 15.91 14.53
CA PRO A 253 -27.60 15.39 15.80
C PRO A 253 -28.47 14.27 16.38
N ASP A 254 -29.77 14.27 16.07
CA ASP A 254 -30.72 13.25 16.54
C ASP A 254 -30.72 11.99 15.67
N THR A 255 -30.09 12.05 14.49
CA THR A 255 -30.06 10.96 13.51
C THR A 255 -28.74 10.20 13.53
N ILE A 256 -27.62 10.91 13.72
CA ILE A 256 -26.28 10.32 13.74
C ILE A 256 -25.87 10.07 15.20
N ALA A 257 -26.15 8.85 15.68
CA ALA A 257 -25.75 8.41 17.01
C ALA A 257 -24.23 8.16 17.07
N TRP A 258 -23.47 9.19 17.44
CA TRP A 258 -22.02 9.16 17.55
C TRP A 258 -21.55 9.51 18.95
N GLU A 259 -20.62 8.73 19.47
CA GLU A 259 -19.87 9.06 20.68
C GLU A 259 -18.55 9.73 20.26
N ASP A 260 -18.36 10.98 20.68
CA ASP A 260 -17.15 11.76 20.43
C ASP A 260 -16.04 11.26 21.35
N GLU A 261 -15.36 10.20 20.91
CA GLU A 261 -14.28 9.61 21.68
C GLU A 261 -12.96 9.73 20.94
N ASN A 262 -11.97 10.36 21.58
CA ASN A 262 -10.60 10.36 21.07
C ASN A 262 -10.02 8.95 21.23
N ILE A 263 -9.78 8.28 20.11
CA ILE A 263 -9.34 6.89 20.06
C ILE A 263 -8.02 6.69 20.80
N ALA A 264 -7.04 7.58 20.64
CA ALA A 264 -5.70 7.37 21.22
C ALA A 264 -5.72 7.31 22.77
N PRO A 265 -6.33 8.27 23.50
CA PRO A 265 -6.53 8.15 24.95
C PRO A 265 -7.33 6.93 25.38
N LEU A 266 -8.31 6.48 24.59
CA LEU A 266 -9.08 5.28 24.91
C LEU A 266 -8.28 4.00 24.77
N VAL A 267 -7.50 3.87 23.69
CA VAL A 267 -6.59 2.74 23.50
C VAL A 267 -5.59 2.68 24.64
N GLN A 268 -5.02 3.83 25.06
CA GLN A 268 -4.13 3.90 26.21
C GLN A 268 -4.80 3.36 27.48
N ARG A 269 -6.04 3.79 27.75
CA ARG A 269 -6.83 3.29 28.90
C ARG A 269 -7.10 1.79 28.81
N LEU A 270 -7.34 1.25 27.62
CA LEU A 270 -7.55 -0.18 27.41
C LEU A 270 -6.27 -0.98 27.70
N VAL A 271 -5.13 -0.52 27.20
CA VAL A 271 -3.82 -1.14 27.47
C VAL A 271 -3.52 -1.13 28.97
N GLU A 272 -3.83 -0.02 29.66
CA GLU A 272 -3.69 0.08 31.11
C GLU A 272 -4.68 -0.81 31.88
N ALA A 273 -5.90 -0.98 31.37
CA ALA A 273 -6.92 -1.82 32.00
C ALA A 273 -6.65 -3.32 31.81
N TRP A 274 -6.11 -3.71 30.65
CA TRP A 274 -5.85 -5.10 30.26
C TRP A 274 -4.35 -5.37 29.99
N PRO A 275 -3.47 -5.14 30.97
CA PRO A 275 -2.03 -5.30 30.81
C PRO A 275 -1.61 -6.76 30.55
N GLU A 276 -2.47 -7.73 30.88
CA GLU A 276 -2.24 -9.16 30.61
C GLU A 276 -2.37 -9.50 29.12
N TRP A 277 -3.13 -8.70 28.36
CA TRP A 277 -3.34 -8.88 26.93
C TRP A 277 -2.51 -7.90 26.11
N PHE A 278 -2.18 -6.73 26.63
CA PHE A 278 -1.48 -5.71 25.86
C PHE A 278 -0.18 -5.29 26.54
N GLU A 279 0.94 -5.61 25.90
CA GLU A 279 2.22 -4.95 26.19
C GLU A 279 2.15 -3.53 25.59
N ALA A 280 2.75 -2.54 26.28
CA ALA A 280 2.75 -1.09 26.02
C ALA A 280 2.38 -0.67 24.57
N PRO A 281 1.57 0.39 24.41
CA PRO A 281 0.76 0.61 23.20
C PRO A 281 1.62 0.47 21.95
N PRO A 282 1.23 -0.42 21.00
CA PRO A 282 1.85 -0.37 19.68
C PRO A 282 1.67 1.06 19.19
N ILE A 283 2.77 1.69 18.77
CA ILE A 283 2.79 3.06 18.29
C ILE A 283 1.72 3.17 17.20
N MET A 284 0.53 3.65 17.56
CA MET A 284 -0.50 3.99 16.58
C MET A 284 0.01 5.27 15.94
N ALA A 285 0.62 5.12 14.76
CA ALA A 285 1.22 6.22 14.02
C ALA A 285 0.18 7.34 13.85
N ASP A 286 0.43 8.48 14.51
CA ASP A 286 -0.20 9.79 14.35
C ASP A 286 -1.55 9.78 13.61
N HIS A 287 -2.60 9.27 14.27
CA HIS A 287 -3.95 9.28 13.72
C HIS A 287 -4.60 10.65 13.96
N ALA A 288 -4.39 11.56 13.01
CA ALA A 288 -5.19 12.78 12.89
C ALA A 288 -5.20 13.31 11.44
N GLY A 289 -6.08 12.76 10.60
CA GLY A 289 -6.67 13.54 9.49
C GLY A 289 -6.07 13.36 8.09
N HIS A 290 -5.28 12.32 7.85
CA HIS A 290 -4.82 11.95 6.51
C HIS A 290 -5.46 10.61 6.13
N ASP A 291 -6.22 10.57 5.03
CA ASP A 291 -6.61 9.29 4.42
C ASP A 291 -5.33 8.51 4.14
N PRO A 292 -5.20 7.26 4.58
CA PRO A 292 -4.02 6.48 4.25
C PRO A 292 -3.93 6.41 2.73
N LEU A 293 -2.78 6.74 2.14
CA LEU A 293 -2.56 6.46 0.73
C LEU A 293 -2.38 4.95 0.58
N PRO A 294 -3.01 4.30 -0.42
CA PRO A 294 -2.83 2.88 -0.61
C PRO A 294 -1.38 2.63 -1.05
N GLY A 295 -0.84 1.49 -0.66
CA GLY A 295 0.38 0.93 -1.23
C GLY A 295 0.09 0.17 -2.52
N ILE A 296 1.11 0.02 -3.36
CA ILE A 296 1.18 -0.99 -4.40
C ILE A 296 2.26 -1.98 -4.00
N ALA A 297 1.86 -3.23 -3.79
CA ALA A 297 2.79 -4.35 -3.72
C ALA A 297 3.08 -4.86 -5.12
N PHE A 298 4.35 -5.05 -5.40
CA PHE A 298 4.78 -5.82 -6.57
C PHE A 298 5.04 -7.22 -6.02
N GLY A 299 4.02 -8.08 -6.11
CA GLY A 299 3.79 -9.21 -5.20
C GLY A 299 5.00 -10.11 -4.88
N ASN A 300 4.95 -10.73 -3.69
CA ASN A 300 5.93 -11.73 -3.23
C ASN A 300 6.10 -12.91 -4.21
N GLN A 301 5.09 -13.20 -5.01
CA GLN A 301 5.12 -14.20 -6.06
C GLN A 301 6.16 -13.87 -7.13
N ARG A 302 6.36 -12.60 -7.52
CA ARG A 302 7.39 -12.24 -8.50
C ARG A 302 8.80 -12.36 -7.92
N SER A 303 8.97 -12.00 -6.65
CA SER A 303 10.22 -12.26 -5.92
C SER A 303 10.47 -13.74 -5.68
N ALA A 304 9.43 -14.58 -5.57
CA ALA A 304 9.55 -16.03 -5.37
C ALA A 304 9.74 -16.77 -6.70
N GLN A 305 8.94 -16.44 -7.71
CA GLN A 305 9.02 -16.94 -9.08
C GLN A 305 10.35 -16.56 -9.72
N GLY A 306 10.80 -15.30 -9.59
CA GLY A 306 12.14 -14.92 -10.04
C GLY A 306 13.26 -15.68 -9.30
N ARG A 307 13.05 -16.01 -8.02
CA ARG A 307 13.98 -16.89 -7.26
C ARG A 307 13.89 -18.36 -7.66
N GLU A 308 12.74 -18.85 -8.11
CA GLU A 308 12.52 -20.23 -8.54
C GLU A 308 13.01 -20.47 -9.98
N GLU A 309 12.76 -19.53 -10.88
CA GLU A 309 13.20 -19.54 -12.28
C GLU A 309 14.71 -19.26 -12.40
N HIS A 310 15.23 -18.40 -11.51
CA HIS A 310 16.64 -18.06 -11.44
C HIS A 310 17.18 -18.23 -10.01
N PRO A 311 17.34 -19.50 -9.54
CA PRO A 311 17.87 -19.76 -8.22
C PRO A 311 19.21 -19.07 -8.06
N PRO A 312 19.45 -18.33 -6.96
CA PRO A 312 20.69 -17.60 -6.76
C PRO A 312 21.88 -18.56 -6.86
N LYS A 313 22.68 -18.45 -7.92
CA LYS A 313 23.87 -19.27 -8.12
C LYS A 313 25.09 -18.54 -7.55
N PRO A 314 26.05 -19.24 -6.93
CA PRO A 314 27.32 -18.63 -6.56
C PRO A 314 27.99 -18.02 -7.80
N LEU A 315 28.49 -16.79 -7.69
CA LEU A 315 29.38 -16.21 -8.68
C LEU A 315 30.73 -16.92 -8.60
N ALA A 316 31.29 -17.27 -9.76
CA ALA A 316 32.63 -17.87 -9.81
C ALA A 316 33.67 -16.90 -9.23
N ASP A 317 34.61 -17.45 -8.46
CA ASP A 317 35.69 -16.68 -7.85
C ASP A 317 36.46 -15.86 -8.91
N GLY A 318 36.70 -14.59 -8.63
CA GLY A 318 37.44 -13.69 -9.51
C GLY A 318 36.64 -13.08 -10.67
N LEU A 319 35.43 -13.55 -10.97
CA LEU A 319 34.66 -13.09 -12.13
C LEU A 319 34.34 -11.57 -12.09
N ILE A 320 34.01 -11.06 -10.90
CA ILE A 320 33.80 -9.62 -10.67
C ILE A 320 35.11 -8.84 -10.88
N ASN A 321 36.25 -9.37 -10.39
CA ASN A 321 37.56 -8.73 -10.58
C ASN A 321 37.92 -8.62 -12.05
N ASP A 322 37.73 -9.70 -12.81
CA ASP A 322 37.98 -9.73 -14.25
C ASP A 322 37.05 -8.76 -14.99
N ARG A 323 35.78 -8.67 -14.57
CA ARG A 323 34.82 -7.71 -15.12
C ARG A 323 35.25 -6.26 -14.87
N PHE A 324 35.60 -5.91 -13.63
CA PHE A 324 36.06 -4.55 -13.30
C PHE A 324 37.37 -4.21 -14.00
N ARG A 325 38.31 -5.16 -14.09
CA ARG A 325 39.56 -4.98 -14.83
C ARG A 325 39.32 -4.72 -16.31
N SER A 326 38.47 -5.53 -16.95
CA SER A 326 38.11 -5.36 -18.37
C SER A 326 37.45 -4.00 -18.59
N ALA A 327 36.49 -3.63 -17.74
CA ALA A 327 35.82 -2.34 -17.83
C ALA A 327 36.79 -1.16 -17.67
N ALA A 328 37.74 -1.24 -16.74
CA ALA A 328 38.78 -0.22 -16.57
C ALA A 328 39.67 -0.08 -17.82
N LEU A 329 40.10 -1.20 -18.41
CA LEU A 329 40.94 -1.21 -19.61
C LEU A 329 40.21 -0.67 -20.85
N GLN A 330 38.93 -1.03 -20.99
CA GLN A 330 38.08 -0.63 -22.12
C GLN A 330 37.39 0.72 -21.88
N LYS A 331 37.60 1.35 -20.71
CA LYS A 331 36.94 2.59 -20.27
C LYS A 331 35.42 2.50 -20.27
N HIS A 332 34.87 1.31 -20.02
CA HIS A 332 33.43 1.13 -19.81
C HIS A 332 33.03 1.66 -18.42
N GLY A 333 31.79 2.12 -18.32
CA GLY A 333 31.11 2.30 -17.06
C GLY A 333 30.61 0.96 -16.53
N VAL A 334 30.50 0.86 -15.21
CA VAL A 334 29.97 -0.34 -14.54
C VAL A 334 28.86 0.07 -13.58
N LEU A 335 27.74 -0.63 -13.73
CA LEU A 335 26.61 -0.65 -12.81
C LEU A 335 26.75 -1.88 -11.92
N LEU A 336 26.74 -1.70 -10.60
CA LEU A 336 26.67 -2.78 -9.63
C LEU A 336 25.33 -2.71 -8.88
N GLU A 337 24.48 -3.70 -9.07
CA GLU A 337 23.26 -3.86 -8.28
C GLU A 337 23.50 -4.82 -7.12
N ILE A 338 22.98 -4.46 -5.94
CA ILE A 338 23.24 -5.13 -4.67
C ILE A 338 21.91 -5.36 -3.93
N ALA A 339 21.67 -6.61 -3.53
CA ALA A 339 20.69 -6.97 -2.53
C ALA A 339 21.38 -7.69 -1.36
N VAL A 340 21.14 -7.22 -0.13
CA VAL A 340 21.76 -7.76 1.09
C VAL A 340 20.66 -8.35 2.00
N PRO A 341 20.26 -9.62 1.78
CA PRO A 341 19.29 -10.28 2.64
C PRO A 341 19.85 -10.55 4.04
N ASP A 342 21.16 -10.76 4.16
CA ASP A 342 21.92 -10.96 5.40
C ASP A 342 23.37 -10.50 5.18
N VAL A 343 24.07 -10.09 6.24
CA VAL A 343 25.42 -9.49 6.19
C VAL A 343 26.48 -10.47 5.67
N GLY A 344 26.21 -11.79 5.74
CA GLY A 344 27.14 -12.82 5.25
C GLY A 344 27.17 -13.02 3.74
N LEU A 345 26.05 -12.79 3.05
CA LEU A 345 25.87 -13.15 1.65
C LEU A 345 25.15 -12.05 0.88
N VAL A 346 25.77 -11.63 -0.23
CA VAL A 346 25.29 -10.54 -1.07
C VAL A 346 24.90 -11.11 -2.43
N TYR A 347 23.72 -10.76 -2.92
CA TYR A 347 23.43 -10.92 -4.33
C TYR A 347 23.99 -9.70 -5.07
N ALA A 348 24.86 -9.94 -6.04
CA ALA A 348 25.48 -8.91 -6.86
C ALA A 348 25.18 -9.16 -8.34
N ARG A 349 24.79 -8.12 -9.06
CA ARG A 349 24.69 -8.12 -10.52
C ARG A 349 25.52 -6.97 -11.09
N ILE A 350 26.26 -7.26 -12.16
CA ILE A 350 27.20 -6.33 -12.77
C ILE A 350 26.86 -6.18 -14.24
N GLY A 351 26.46 -4.97 -14.62
CA GLY A 351 26.26 -4.55 -15.99
C GLY A 351 27.34 -3.59 -16.45
N ALA A 352 27.67 -3.64 -17.73
CA ALA A 352 28.60 -2.70 -18.37
C ALA A 352 27.84 -1.72 -19.27
N TYR A 353 28.29 -0.48 -19.35
CA TYR A 353 27.72 0.53 -20.23
C TYR A 353 28.80 1.44 -20.81
N LEU A 354 28.46 2.15 -21.88
CA LEU A 354 29.34 3.16 -22.46
C LEU A 354 29.06 4.52 -21.81
N PRO A 355 30.03 5.11 -21.10
CA PRO A 355 29.79 6.37 -20.41
C PRO A 355 29.88 7.54 -21.40
N GLU A 356 29.14 8.62 -21.15
CA GLU A 356 29.21 9.87 -21.93
C GLU A 356 30.63 10.46 -21.87
N ARG A 357 31.27 10.36 -20.69
CA ARG A 357 32.66 10.76 -20.45
C ARG A 357 33.39 9.74 -19.58
N GLY A 358 34.70 9.66 -19.75
CA GLY A 358 35.55 8.62 -19.17
C GLY A 358 35.51 8.52 -17.64
N ASP A 359 35.08 9.55 -16.93
CA ASP A 359 35.02 9.70 -15.48
C ASP A 359 33.61 9.93 -14.92
N GLU A 360 32.61 10.19 -15.78
CA GLU A 360 31.25 10.49 -15.35
C GLU A 360 30.39 9.21 -15.22
N PRO A 361 29.37 9.19 -14.33
CA PRO A 361 28.46 8.06 -14.18
C PRO A 361 27.41 7.95 -15.31
N TRP A 362 27.28 8.98 -16.15
CA TRP A 362 26.22 9.07 -17.16
C TRP A 362 26.48 8.16 -18.35
N PRO A 363 25.48 7.41 -18.84
CA PRO A 363 25.60 6.71 -20.11
C PRO A 363 25.59 7.67 -21.29
N SER A 364 26.29 7.31 -22.36
CA SER A 364 26.24 8.05 -23.63
C SER A 364 24.84 7.97 -24.24
N ALA A 365 24.34 9.09 -24.78
CA ALA A 365 23.07 9.12 -25.51
C ALA A 365 23.21 8.75 -27.00
N ASP A 366 24.44 8.74 -27.53
CA ASP A 366 24.74 8.69 -28.97
C ASP A 366 25.43 7.38 -29.41
N PHE A 367 25.30 6.29 -28.64
CA PHE A 367 25.98 5.04 -29.01
C PHE A 367 25.30 4.36 -30.20
N THR A 368 26.12 3.82 -31.09
CA THR A 368 25.67 2.98 -32.21
C THR A 368 25.45 1.53 -31.77
N ASP A 369 24.62 0.77 -32.50
CA ASP A 369 24.43 -0.68 -32.24
C ASP A 369 25.76 -1.46 -32.26
N ALA A 370 26.71 -1.03 -33.10
CA ALA A 370 28.03 -1.63 -33.18
C ALA A 370 28.86 -1.42 -31.90
N GLU A 371 28.73 -0.25 -31.27
CA GLU A 371 29.39 0.06 -29.99
C GLU A 371 28.70 -0.68 -28.83
N ALA A 372 27.37 -0.74 -28.82
CA ALA A 372 26.63 -1.52 -27.83
C ALA A 372 26.99 -3.02 -27.88
N ALA A 373 27.23 -3.57 -29.08
CA ALA A 373 27.66 -4.95 -29.25
C ALA A 373 29.06 -5.26 -28.68
N THR A 374 29.86 -4.25 -28.33
CA THR A 374 31.16 -4.43 -27.67
C THR A 374 31.04 -4.60 -26.16
N LEU A 375 29.87 -4.30 -25.58
CA LEU A 375 29.65 -4.44 -24.15
C LEU A 375 29.58 -5.93 -23.78
N PRO A 376 30.36 -6.34 -22.76
CA PRO A 376 30.32 -7.71 -22.30
C PRO A 376 28.97 -8.01 -21.62
N PRO A 377 28.44 -9.24 -21.71
CA PRO A 377 27.13 -9.59 -21.17
C PRO A 377 27.11 -9.46 -19.64
N ASP A 378 25.95 -9.15 -19.07
CA ASP A 378 25.79 -9.05 -17.63
C ASP A 378 26.17 -10.33 -16.91
N ILE A 379 26.69 -10.18 -15.69
CA ILE A 379 26.97 -11.30 -14.77
C ILE A 379 26.23 -11.05 -13.45
N GLY A 380 25.74 -12.11 -12.82
CA GLY A 380 25.05 -11.98 -11.55
C GLY A 380 25.02 -13.27 -10.75
N GLY A 381 24.87 -13.13 -9.44
CA GLY A 381 24.77 -14.25 -8.51
C GLY A 381 25.17 -13.89 -7.07
N LEU A 382 25.29 -14.92 -6.25
CA LEU A 382 25.67 -14.80 -4.84
C LEU A 382 27.17 -14.69 -4.66
N VAL A 383 27.61 -13.76 -3.82
CA VAL A 383 29.01 -13.56 -3.43
C VAL A 383 29.08 -13.31 -1.93
N SER A 384 30.13 -13.79 -1.27
CA SER A 384 30.34 -13.47 0.15
C SER A 384 30.67 -11.98 0.29
N ALA A 385 30.18 -11.35 1.37
CA ALA A 385 30.49 -9.96 1.65
C ALA A 385 32.02 -9.66 1.66
N PRO A 386 32.89 -10.48 2.28
CA PRO A 386 34.33 -10.26 2.22
C PRO A 386 34.92 -10.28 0.80
N ALA A 387 34.49 -11.23 -0.05
CA ALA A 387 34.98 -11.35 -1.41
C ALA A 387 34.57 -10.15 -2.28
N LEU A 388 33.31 -9.70 -2.15
CA LEU A 388 32.84 -8.50 -2.84
C LEU A 388 33.64 -7.26 -2.41
N MET A 389 33.91 -7.12 -1.11
CA MET A 389 34.67 -5.97 -0.60
C MET A 389 36.12 -5.97 -1.07
N GLU A 390 36.76 -7.14 -1.13
CA GLU A 390 38.12 -7.26 -1.68
C GLU A 390 38.18 -6.79 -3.14
N GLN A 391 37.17 -7.17 -3.94
CA GLN A 391 37.09 -6.80 -5.34
C GLN A 391 36.81 -5.31 -5.54
N LEU A 392 35.90 -4.71 -4.77
CA LEU A 392 35.61 -3.28 -4.82
C LEU A 392 36.83 -2.43 -4.43
N ARG A 393 37.59 -2.84 -3.41
CA ARG A 393 38.83 -2.14 -3.01
C ARG A 393 39.90 -2.16 -4.10
N GLY A 394 39.94 -3.20 -4.92
CA GLY A 394 40.85 -3.28 -6.06
C GLY A 394 40.52 -2.26 -7.16
N PHE A 395 39.28 -1.76 -7.21
CA PHE A 395 38.77 -0.88 -8.26
C PHE A 395 37.82 0.21 -7.72
N PRO A 396 38.33 1.17 -6.93
CA PRO A 396 37.51 2.16 -6.20
C PRO A 396 36.70 3.13 -7.09
N THR A 397 36.90 3.11 -8.42
CA THR A 397 36.22 3.96 -9.39
C THR A 397 35.38 3.18 -10.42
N VAL A 398 35.28 1.85 -10.29
CA VAL A 398 34.75 0.94 -11.33
C VAL A 398 33.55 0.12 -10.84
N PRO A 399 32.85 0.56 -9.79
CA PRO A 399 31.46 0.86 -10.07
C PRO A 399 31.26 2.37 -10.04
N ARG A 400 30.71 2.89 -11.13
CA ARG A 400 30.33 4.31 -11.22
C ARG A 400 28.92 4.53 -10.71
N ILE A 401 28.11 3.47 -10.76
CA ILE A 401 26.74 3.46 -10.26
C ILE A 401 26.57 2.23 -9.40
N ILE A 402 25.97 2.41 -8.22
CA ILE A 402 25.59 1.31 -7.34
C ILE A 402 24.10 1.43 -7.03
N SER A 403 23.36 0.39 -7.36
CA SER A 403 21.92 0.28 -7.07
C SER A 403 21.71 -0.66 -5.90
N PHE A 404 20.99 -0.22 -4.88
CA PHE A 404 20.56 -1.05 -3.75
C PHE A 404 19.09 -1.38 -3.89
N VAL A 405 18.76 -2.67 -3.81
CA VAL A 405 17.38 -3.13 -3.73
C VAL A 405 16.86 -2.84 -2.32
N GLU A 406 15.99 -1.84 -2.21
CA GLU A 406 15.49 -1.26 -0.97
C GLU A 406 16.57 -0.63 -0.05
N ARG A 407 16.12 0.28 0.81
CA ARG A 407 16.99 0.93 1.81
C ARG A 407 17.63 -0.06 2.78
N VAL A 408 16.94 -1.17 3.10
CA VAL A 408 17.45 -2.16 4.07
C VAL A 408 18.73 -2.83 3.56
N SER A 409 18.82 -3.08 2.24
CA SER A 409 20.04 -3.64 1.64
C SER A 409 21.22 -2.69 1.82
N PHE A 410 21.01 -1.39 1.67
CA PHE A 410 22.05 -0.40 1.91
C PHE A 410 22.48 -0.34 3.38
N GLN A 411 21.53 -0.35 4.31
CA GLN A 411 21.85 -0.34 5.75
C GLN A 411 22.70 -1.55 6.13
N ARG A 412 22.28 -2.75 5.73
CA ARG A 412 23.03 -4.00 5.96
C ARG A 412 24.36 -4.02 5.22
N PHE A 413 24.42 -3.47 4.02
CA PHE A 413 25.69 -3.31 3.30
C PHE A 413 26.66 -2.43 4.11
N CYS A 414 26.18 -1.34 4.69
CA CYS A 414 27.00 -0.45 5.51
C CYS A 414 27.47 -1.07 6.84
N GLU A 415 26.83 -2.15 7.30
CA GLU A 415 27.29 -2.93 8.45
C GLU A 415 28.52 -3.80 8.11
N ILE A 416 28.77 -4.06 6.82
CA ILE A 416 29.96 -4.79 6.37
C ILE A 416 31.21 -3.91 6.57
N PRO A 417 32.28 -4.41 7.19
CA PRO A 417 33.49 -3.63 7.44
C PRO A 417 34.06 -2.99 6.16
N ARG A 418 34.22 -1.66 6.21
CA ARG A 418 34.77 -0.81 5.12
C ARG A 418 33.92 -0.74 3.85
N ALA A 419 32.68 -1.20 3.88
CA ALA A 419 31.80 -1.17 2.71
C ALA A 419 31.45 0.25 2.26
N ARG A 420 31.32 1.20 3.21
CA ARG A 420 31.05 2.60 2.90
C ARG A 420 32.20 3.27 2.12
N GLU A 421 33.45 3.00 2.50
CA GLU A 421 34.64 3.47 1.77
C GLU A 421 34.65 2.94 0.32
N ALA A 422 34.15 1.72 0.11
CA ALA A 422 34.17 1.05 -1.18
C ALA A 422 33.20 1.65 -2.22
N ILE A 423 32.27 2.50 -1.78
CA ILE A 423 31.20 3.06 -2.62
C ILE A 423 31.18 4.58 -2.64
N GLU A 424 32.15 5.24 -1.99
CA GLU A 424 32.17 6.70 -1.79
C GLU A 424 32.19 7.51 -3.09
N ASN A 425 32.72 6.93 -4.17
CA ASN A 425 32.88 7.60 -5.48
C ASN A 425 31.76 7.23 -6.47
N ALA A 426 30.79 6.41 -6.06
CA ALA A 426 29.73 5.94 -6.93
C ALA A 426 28.47 6.81 -6.83
N PHE A 427 27.73 6.90 -7.93
CA PHE A 427 26.35 7.35 -7.92
C PHE A 427 25.49 6.26 -7.26
N LEU A 428 24.78 6.60 -6.18
CA LEU A 428 24.00 5.67 -5.39
C LEU A 428 22.53 5.74 -5.75
N ILE A 429 21.90 4.58 -5.90
CA ILE A 429 20.47 4.47 -6.19
C ILE A 429 19.81 3.57 -5.16
N CYS A 430 18.70 4.01 -4.60
CA CYS A 430 17.79 3.17 -3.84
C CYS A 430 16.63 2.78 -4.76
N HIS A 431 16.58 1.50 -5.16
CA HIS A 431 15.49 0.96 -5.94
C HIS A 431 14.37 0.49 -5.00
N LEU A 432 13.20 1.12 -5.12
CA LEU A 432 12.01 0.70 -4.39
C LEU A 432 11.32 -0.44 -5.15
N THR A 433 11.05 -1.51 -4.42
CA THR A 433 10.33 -2.70 -4.87
C THR A 433 8.84 -2.61 -4.60
N ASN A 434 8.39 -1.64 -3.81
CA ASN A 434 7.01 -1.39 -3.41
C ASN A 434 6.73 0.11 -3.36
N LEU A 435 5.52 0.52 -3.74
CA LEU A 435 5.10 1.91 -3.72
C LEU A 435 4.17 2.14 -2.53
N SER A 436 4.67 2.68 -1.43
CA SER A 436 3.82 3.16 -0.33
C SER A 436 4.37 4.49 0.19
N LYS A 437 3.56 5.23 0.94
CA LYS A 437 4.02 6.48 1.57
C LYS A 437 5.22 6.23 2.47
N GLU A 438 5.17 5.19 3.30
CA GLU A 438 6.21 4.78 4.23
C GLU A 438 7.46 4.31 3.50
N ALA A 439 7.30 3.53 2.43
CA ALA A 439 8.42 3.08 1.60
C ALA A 439 9.15 4.27 0.98
N VAL A 440 8.41 5.23 0.43
CA VAL A 440 8.98 6.46 -0.13
C VAL A 440 9.59 7.33 0.97
N GLU A 441 8.91 7.53 2.10
CA GLU A 441 9.41 8.31 3.24
C GLU A 441 10.70 7.71 3.82
N HIS A 442 10.80 6.39 3.86
CA HIS A 442 12.02 5.69 4.23
C HIS A 442 13.12 5.87 3.18
N ALA A 443 12.78 5.76 1.90
CA ALA A 443 13.74 5.90 0.81
C ALA A 443 14.28 7.33 0.66
N ILE A 444 13.48 8.38 0.90
CA ILE A 444 14.01 9.76 0.88
C ILE A 444 14.99 10.03 2.02
N LYS A 445 15.03 9.19 3.07
CA LYS A 445 16.06 9.24 4.13
C LYS A 445 17.36 8.51 3.75
N PHE A 446 17.45 7.95 2.55
CA PHE A 446 18.64 7.29 2.02
C PHE A 446 19.80 8.28 1.85
N GLU A 447 20.95 7.99 2.47
CA GLU A 447 22.17 8.83 2.48
C GLU A 447 21.91 10.32 2.78
N GLY A 448 20.91 10.61 3.62
CA GLY A 448 20.61 11.99 4.02
C GLY A 448 20.16 12.88 2.86
N LEU A 449 19.62 12.30 1.78
CA LEU A 449 18.92 13.02 0.71
C LEU A 449 17.93 14.04 1.34
N PRO A 450 18.18 15.35 1.27
CA PRO A 450 17.09 16.31 1.41
C PRO A 450 16.36 16.29 0.06
N ALA A 451 15.68 15.19 -0.24
CA ALA A 451 14.94 15.03 -1.48
C ALA A 451 13.95 16.20 -1.60
N THR A 452 14.03 16.94 -2.70
CA THR A 452 13.18 18.11 -2.94
C THR A 452 12.34 17.96 -4.19
N HIS A 453 12.72 17.06 -5.11
CA HIS A 453 12.09 16.96 -6.42
C HIS A 453 11.77 15.53 -6.81
N PHE A 454 10.70 15.39 -7.60
CA PHE A 454 10.38 14.14 -8.28
C PHE A 454 10.03 14.40 -9.75
N PHE A 455 10.18 13.38 -10.58
CA PHE A 455 9.73 13.36 -11.96
C PHE A 455 9.36 11.94 -12.38
N ILE A 456 8.61 11.83 -13.47
CA ILE A 456 8.18 10.55 -14.01
C ILE A 456 8.69 10.43 -15.43
N VAL A 457 9.35 9.31 -15.71
CA VAL A 457 9.91 9.02 -17.02
C VAL A 457 9.13 7.89 -17.66
N ARG A 458 8.59 8.13 -18.86
CA ARG A 458 7.99 7.05 -19.65
C ARG A 458 9.10 6.20 -20.28
N LEU A 459 9.07 4.90 -20.01
CA LEU A 459 10.02 3.93 -20.57
C LEU A 459 9.46 3.30 -21.85
N ASN A 460 8.20 2.88 -21.81
CA ASN A 460 7.49 2.35 -22.97
C ASN A 460 5.98 2.67 -22.87
N GLU A 461 5.14 2.00 -23.65
CA GLU A 461 3.70 2.28 -23.68
C GLU A 461 3.01 2.04 -22.33
N SER A 462 3.45 1.06 -21.55
CA SER A 462 2.85 0.62 -20.29
C SER A 462 3.70 0.88 -19.05
N VAL A 463 5.00 1.17 -19.19
CA VAL A 463 5.93 1.29 -18.08
C VAL A 463 6.43 2.72 -17.91
N ASN A 464 6.30 3.22 -16.69
CA ASN A 464 6.86 4.49 -16.24
C ASN A 464 7.86 4.25 -15.10
N LEU A 465 8.68 5.27 -14.83
CA LEU A 465 9.68 5.27 -13.78
C LEU A 465 9.50 6.52 -12.92
N GLY A 466 9.08 6.34 -11.67
CA GLY A 466 9.06 7.37 -10.66
C GLY A 466 10.46 7.60 -10.11
N CYS A 467 10.95 8.84 -10.20
CA CYS A 467 12.30 9.20 -9.80
C CYS A 467 12.22 10.30 -8.74
N ILE A 468 12.92 10.13 -7.62
CA ILE A 468 13.07 11.17 -6.60
C ILE A 468 14.55 11.51 -6.52
N VAL A 469 14.84 12.81 -6.59
CA VAL A 469 16.19 13.33 -6.67
C VAL A 469 16.36 14.55 -5.76
N ASN A 470 17.60 14.80 -5.39
CA ASN A 470 18.01 16.10 -4.88
C ASN A 470 18.89 16.78 -5.94
N PRO A 471 18.48 17.91 -6.54
CA PRO A 471 19.29 18.63 -7.51
C PRO A 471 20.64 19.13 -6.94
N ASP A 472 20.72 19.33 -5.62
CA ASP A 472 21.96 19.76 -4.95
C ASP A 472 22.90 18.58 -4.64
N ASN A 473 22.41 17.34 -4.75
CA ASN A 473 23.20 16.11 -4.59
C ASN A 473 23.07 15.23 -5.85
N ASN A 474 24.00 15.41 -6.77
CA ASN A 474 24.05 14.68 -8.04
C ASN A 474 24.55 13.22 -7.94
N TYR A 475 24.65 12.65 -6.74
CA TYR A 475 25.17 11.29 -6.55
C TYR A 475 24.19 10.36 -5.82
N THR A 476 22.94 10.77 -5.63
CA THR A 476 21.96 9.92 -4.93
C THR A 476 20.56 10.09 -5.51
N SER A 477 19.89 8.98 -5.80
CA SER A 477 18.49 8.97 -6.27
C SER A 477 17.68 7.84 -5.65
N VAL A 478 16.37 8.02 -5.60
CA VAL A 478 15.41 6.94 -5.39
C VAL A 478 14.69 6.68 -6.71
N MET A 479 14.51 5.41 -7.05
CA MET A 479 13.86 4.99 -8.28
C MET A 479 12.80 3.96 -7.96
N ILE A 480 11.64 4.08 -8.61
CA ILE A 480 10.57 3.09 -8.56
C ILE A 480 9.97 2.89 -9.95
N ARG A 481 9.85 1.65 -10.38
CA ARG A 481 9.10 1.33 -11.60
C ARG A 481 7.61 1.34 -11.29
N VAL A 482 6.83 1.96 -12.16
CA VAL A 482 5.38 2.07 -12.05
C VAL A 482 4.74 1.67 -13.37
N GLU A 483 4.10 0.50 -13.39
CA GLU A 483 3.59 -0.12 -14.62
C GLU A 483 2.12 0.22 -14.92
N SER A 484 1.52 1.13 -14.13
CA SER A 484 0.12 1.53 -14.33
C SER A 484 -0.10 3.03 -14.19
N ASP A 485 -1.13 3.53 -14.87
CA ASP A 485 -1.63 4.91 -14.71
C ASP A 485 -2.02 5.18 -13.25
N PHE A 486 -2.56 4.17 -12.56
CA PHE A 486 -2.85 4.25 -11.13
C PHE A 486 -1.57 4.42 -10.31
N GLY A 487 -0.55 3.58 -10.53
CA GLY A 487 0.75 3.69 -9.85
C GLY A 487 1.43 5.03 -10.08
N THR A 488 1.32 5.59 -11.28
CA THR A 488 1.83 6.93 -11.62
C THR A 488 1.14 8.03 -10.82
N LYS A 489 -0.20 7.98 -10.73
CA LYS A 489 -1.01 8.93 -9.94
C LYS A 489 -0.74 8.80 -8.44
N LEU A 490 -0.61 7.57 -7.96
CA LEU A 490 -0.31 7.27 -6.57
C LEU A 490 1.08 7.78 -6.18
N PHE A 491 2.10 7.49 -6.98
CA PHE A 491 3.46 7.98 -6.76
C PHE A 491 3.50 9.50 -6.69
N SER A 492 2.82 10.18 -7.63
CA SER A 492 2.71 11.65 -7.61
C SER A 492 2.02 12.15 -6.35
N SER A 493 0.94 11.49 -5.92
CA SER A 493 0.19 11.87 -4.72
C SER A 493 1.01 11.69 -3.43
N ILE A 494 1.76 10.59 -3.33
CA ILE A 494 2.71 10.36 -2.22
C ILE A 494 3.76 11.47 -2.20
N CYS A 495 4.36 11.78 -3.36
CA CYS A 495 5.36 12.84 -3.46
C CYS A 495 4.80 14.21 -3.06
N ASP A 496 3.58 14.55 -3.49
CA ASP A 496 2.89 15.78 -3.13
C ASP A 496 2.58 15.87 -1.63
N GLU A 497 2.26 14.74 -0.99
CA GLU A 497 2.01 14.68 0.46
C GLU A 497 3.30 14.84 1.26
N LEU A 498 4.40 14.26 0.78
CA LEU A 498 5.73 14.41 1.35
C LEU A 498 6.37 15.78 1.05
N GLY A 499 5.70 16.65 0.30
CA GLY A 499 6.15 18.00 -0.01
C GLY A 499 7.23 18.10 -1.09
N LEU A 500 7.37 17.06 -1.92
CA LEU A 500 8.30 17.05 -3.06
C LEU A 500 7.74 17.86 -4.23
N GLN A 501 8.61 18.54 -4.97
CA GLN A 501 8.25 19.36 -6.12
C GLN A 501 8.35 18.58 -7.43
N CYS A 502 7.30 18.57 -8.24
CA CYS A 502 7.34 17.96 -9.56
C CYS A 502 8.20 18.81 -10.53
N HIS A 503 9.18 18.19 -11.19
CA HIS A 503 10.09 18.90 -12.10
C HIS A 503 10.17 18.23 -13.49
N PRO A 504 9.36 18.68 -14.47
CA PRO A 504 9.19 17.96 -15.73
C PRO A 504 10.36 18.05 -16.73
N SER A 505 11.27 19.03 -16.61
CA SER A 505 12.25 19.34 -17.69
C SER A 505 13.70 19.62 -17.25
N GLY A 506 14.04 19.45 -15.97
CA GLY A 506 15.36 19.83 -15.42
C GLY A 506 16.35 18.69 -15.24
N PHE A 507 15.93 17.45 -15.51
CA PHE A 507 16.66 16.23 -15.12
C PHE A 507 16.91 15.31 -16.31
N GLU A 508 17.11 15.85 -17.51
CA GLU A 508 17.29 15.04 -18.74
C GLU A 508 18.43 14.03 -18.64
N ARG A 509 19.55 14.42 -18.00
CA ARG A 509 20.71 13.52 -17.79
C ARG A 509 20.38 12.38 -16.82
N GLN A 510 19.76 12.70 -15.68
CA GLN A 510 19.31 11.70 -14.71
C GLN A 510 18.23 10.80 -15.32
N ALA A 511 17.31 11.35 -16.12
CA ALA A 511 16.30 10.58 -16.81
C ALA A 511 16.92 9.59 -17.81
N SER A 512 17.94 9.99 -18.58
CA SER A 512 18.67 9.08 -19.48
C SER A 512 19.41 7.97 -18.73
N LEU A 513 20.07 8.30 -17.61
CA LEU A 513 20.70 7.30 -16.74
C LEU A 513 19.68 6.29 -16.22
N LEU A 514 18.57 6.76 -15.67
CA LEU A 514 17.56 5.92 -15.03
C LEU A 514 16.78 5.09 -16.08
N LYS A 515 16.57 5.61 -17.31
CA LYS A 515 16.03 4.84 -18.44
C LYS A 515 16.89 3.64 -18.81
N MET A 516 18.21 3.83 -18.91
CA MET A 516 19.13 2.73 -19.21
C MET A 516 19.05 1.64 -18.12
N MET A 517 18.93 2.06 -16.86
CA MET A 517 18.95 1.15 -15.73
C MET A 517 17.75 0.21 -15.70
N ASP A 518 16.55 0.64 -16.07
CA ASP A 518 15.39 -0.27 -16.08
C ASP A 518 15.57 -1.45 -17.05
N GLY A 519 16.18 -1.21 -18.21
CA GLY A 519 16.51 -2.25 -19.18
C GLY A 519 17.52 -3.27 -18.65
N LEU A 520 18.42 -2.84 -17.74
CA LEU A 520 19.35 -3.74 -17.07
C LEU A 520 18.67 -4.51 -15.95
N VAL A 521 17.91 -3.86 -15.06
CA VAL A 521 17.32 -4.48 -13.85
C VAL A 521 16.46 -5.73 -14.18
N TRP A 522 15.77 -5.77 -15.33
CA TRP A 522 14.80 -6.82 -15.64
C TRP A 522 15.28 -8.04 -16.40
N HIS A 523 16.44 -8.01 -17.05
CA HIS A 523 16.99 -9.24 -17.65
C HIS A 523 17.42 -10.31 -16.62
N ALA A 524 17.20 -10.08 -15.32
CA ALA A 524 17.34 -11.08 -14.26
C ALA A 524 15.98 -11.64 -13.77
N VAL A 525 14.85 -11.15 -14.31
CA VAL A 525 13.50 -11.57 -13.92
C VAL A 525 12.66 -12.03 -15.11
N ASP A 526 13.05 -11.73 -16.35
CA ASP A 526 12.48 -12.34 -17.55
C ASP A 526 13.62 -12.74 -18.52
N ASN A 527 13.96 -14.03 -18.56
CA ASN A 527 14.43 -14.76 -19.75
C ASN A 527 14.65 -16.26 -19.48
#